data_AF-A0AAV9N0W4-F1
#
_entry.id   AF-A0AAV9N0W4-F1
#
_cell.length_a   1.000
_cell.length_b   1.000
_cell.length_c   1.000
_cell.angle_alpha   90.00
_cell.angle_beta   90.00
_cell.angle_gamma   90.00
#
_symmetry.space_group_name_H-M   'P 1'
#
loop_
_entity.id
_entity.type
_entity.pdbx_description
1 polymer ?
#
loop_
_entity_poly.entity_id
_entity_poly.type
_entity_poly.pdbx_seq_one_letter_code
_entity_poly.pdbx_strand_id
1 'polypeptide(L)'
;MFPNQQLMREASTSGQMTLKPNIAKIVAAMPESVDVIVEGAGLSGLSGAGAGSHYRFTDADVKEIGVFYNHIDDIGRELDLADPSALTNPAELDTLTQGEYCNKTFGRDSIAAVTANALTRAPLGTESSELSVLFFVGYCWSGCGLHSLTSDGRGGGQSLRARQDDLQVTRDRAEAWCGATVDTWLQDLLRRIRKVHRHLYLHGNDLPFQKGHSIMSDADVQQDRTLTFPARHEHKIV
;
A
#
# COMPACT_ATOMS: atom_id res chain seq x y z
N MET A 1 11.11 -10.89 26.08
CA MET A 1 12.44 -11.30 25.57
C MET A 1 12.18 -12.13 24.32
N PHE A 2 12.23 -11.51 23.14
CA PHE A 2 11.76 -12.14 21.89
C PHE A 2 12.87 -13.04 21.29
N PRO A 3 12.57 -14.27 20.85
CA PRO A 3 13.59 -15.25 20.41
C PRO A 3 14.33 -14.91 19.11
N ASN A 4 13.94 -13.86 18.40
CA ASN A 4 14.39 -13.61 17.02
C ASN A 4 15.71 -12.82 16.90
N GLN A 5 16.31 -12.35 17.99
CA GLN A 5 17.59 -11.61 17.91
C GLN A 5 18.83 -12.52 17.79
N GLN A 6 18.71 -13.81 18.10
CA GLN A 6 19.84 -14.74 18.09
C GLN A 6 20.15 -15.25 16.66
N LEU A 7 19.12 -15.40 15.82
CA LEU A 7 19.25 -15.81 14.41
C LEU A 7 19.93 -14.75 13.52
N MET A 8 19.87 -13.47 13.91
CA MET A 8 20.50 -12.39 13.15
C MET A 8 22.00 -12.23 13.45
N ARG A 9 22.50 -12.74 14.59
CA ARG A 9 23.92 -12.63 14.95
C ARG A 9 24.81 -13.67 14.26
N GLU A 10 24.24 -14.81 13.84
CA GLU A 10 25.02 -15.87 13.18
C GLU A 10 25.28 -15.58 11.69
N ALA A 11 24.48 -14.72 11.05
CA ALA A 11 24.67 -14.35 9.65
C ALA A 11 25.81 -13.34 9.40
N SER A 12 26.36 -12.72 10.46
CA SER A 12 27.33 -11.63 10.35
C SER A 12 28.81 -12.07 10.37
N THR A 13 29.11 -13.38 10.49
CA THR A 13 30.48 -13.83 10.82
C THR A 13 31.10 -14.84 9.86
N SER A 14 30.76 -14.80 8.58
CA SER A 14 31.58 -15.46 7.56
C SER A 14 31.60 -14.66 6.27
N GLY A 15 32.75 -14.02 6.02
CA GLY A 15 33.06 -13.40 4.75
C GLY A 15 33.00 -14.38 3.57
N GLN A 16 32.81 -13.80 2.38
CA GLN A 16 32.69 -14.44 1.06
C GLN A 16 31.33 -15.12 0.79
N MET A 17 30.36 -14.34 0.28
CA MET A 17 29.22 -14.90 -0.46
C MET A 17 29.62 -15.10 -1.93
N THR A 18 30.10 -16.29 -2.23
CA THR A 18 30.11 -16.87 -3.57
C THR A 18 28.68 -16.92 -4.09
N LEU A 19 28.42 -16.32 -5.25
CA LEU A 19 27.13 -16.38 -5.94
C LEU A 19 26.71 -17.86 -6.09
N LYS A 20 25.63 -18.27 -5.41
CA LYS A 20 25.19 -19.67 -5.39
C LYS A 20 24.76 -20.13 -6.79
N PRO A 21 24.98 -21.42 -7.15
CA PRO A 21 24.80 -21.94 -8.52
C PRO A 21 23.34 -22.05 -9.01
N ASN A 22 22.37 -21.47 -8.29
CA ASN A 22 20.95 -21.74 -8.49
C ASN A 22 20.23 -20.79 -9.45
N ILE A 23 20.78 -19.61 -9.73
CA ILE A 23 20.15 -18.67 -10.69
C ILE A 23 20.30 -19.21 -12.12
N ALA A 24 21.45 -19.77 -12.47
CA ALA A 24 21.70 -20.35 -13.79
C ALA A 24 20.77 -21.53 -14.10
N LYS A 25 20.38 -22.33 -13.09
CA LYS A 25 19.43 -23.44 -13.26
C LYS A 25 17.98 -22.98 -13.39
N ILE A 26 17.62 -21.87 -12.74
CA ILE A 26 16.27 -21.28 -12.87
C ILE A 26 16.10 -20.67 -14.26
N VAL A 27 17.12 -19.98 -14.77
CA VAL A 27 17.12 -19.39 -16.12
C VAL A 27 17.17 -20.48 -17.21
N ALA A 28 17.93 -21.56 -17.01
CA ALA A 28 18.02 -22.66 -18.00
C ALA A 28 16.79 -23.60 -18.03
N ALA A 29 15.89 -23.52 -17.05
CA ALA A 29 14.68 -24.34 -16.98
C ALA A 29 13.41 -23.60 -17.43
N MET A 30 13.52 -22.32 -17.81
CA MET A 30 12.40 -21.57 -18.39
C MET A 30 12.23 -21.99 -19.86
N PRO A 31 11.05 -22.48 -20.28
CA PRO A 31 10.81 -22.74 -21.71
C PRO A 31 10.98 -21.42 -22.49
N GLU A 32 11.47 -21.50 -23.73
CA GLU A 32 11.81 -20.37 -24.62
C GLU A 32 10.66 -19.38 -24.88
N SER A 33 9.50 -19.63 -24.29
CA SER A 33 8.41 -18.69 -24.22
C SER A 33 7.42 -19.13 -23.13
N VAL A 34 7.35 -18.39 -22.02
CA VAL A 34 6.36 -18.64 -20.97
C VAL A 34 5.11 -17.83 -21.29
N ASP A 35 4.01 -18.50 -21.59
CA ASP A 35 2.68 -17.87 -21.55
C ASP A 35 2.32 -17.64 -20.08
N VAL A 36 2.69 -16.48 -19.55
CA VAL A 36 2.21 -16.05 -18.24
C VAL A 36 0.79 -15.51 -18.44
N ILE A 37 -0.21 -16.34 -18.17
CA ILE A 37 -1.59 -15.86 -18.01
C ILE A 37 -1.64 -15.12 -16.68
N VAL A 38 -1.52 -13.79 -16.72
CA VAL A 38 -1.70 -12.96 -15.54
C VAL A 38 -3.19 -12.72 -15.33
N GLU A 39 -3.88 -13.66 -14.69
CA GLU A 39 -5.24 -13.44 -14.18
C GLU A 39 -5.16 -12.69 -12.85
N GLY A 40 -5.04 -11.36 -12.93
CA GLY A 40 -5.08 -10.46 -11.80
C GLY A 40 -5.59 -9.09 -12.24
N ALA A 41 -6.50 -8.50 -11.48
CA ALA A 41 -7.26 -7.30 -11.85
C ALA A 41 -6.40 -6.07 -12.25
N GLY A 42 -5.10 -6.05 -11.92
CA GLY A 42 -4.17 -4.94 -12.18
C GLY A 42 -3.60 -4.83 -13.59
N LEU A 43 -3.58 -5.90 -14.40
CA LEU A 43 -2.97 -5.87 -15.76
C LEU A 43 -4.00 -5.90 -16.89
N SER A 44 -5.29 -5.78 -16.55
CA SER A 44 -6.39 -5.64 -17.52
C SER A 44 -6.25 -4.40 -18.44
N GLY A 45 -5.36 -3.46 -18.12
CA GLY A 45 -4.99 -2.32 -18.96
C GLY A 45 -3.98 -2.62 -20.09
N LEU A 46 -3.33 -3.79 -20.10
CA LEU A 46 -2.45 -4.20 -21.22
C LEU A 46 -3.24 -4.68 -22.45
N SER A 47 -4.53 -5.00 -22.30
CA SER A 47 -5.42 -5.31 -23.42
C SER A 47 -6.06 -4.04 -23.99
N GLY A 48 -5.23 -3.12 -24.48
CA GLY A 48 -5.69 -1.95 -25.24
C GLY A 48 -6.17 -2.26 -26.67
N ALA A 49 -6.14 -3.53 -27.09
CA ALA A 49 -6.52 -3.93 -28.44
C ALA A 49 -7.49 -5.12 -28.42
N GLY A 50 -8.78 -4.82 -28.33
CA GLY A 50 -9.87 -5.74 -28.63
C GLY A 50 -9.98 -6.96 -27.71
N ALA A 51 -11.13 -7.61 -27.77
CA ALA A 51 -11.29 -8.94 -27.19
C ALA A 51 -10.21 -9.87 -27.79
N GLY A 52 -9.25 -10.31 -26.97
CA GLY A 52 -8.35 -11.43 -27.30
C GLY A 52 -6.88 -11.15 -27.63
N SER A 53 -6.31 -9.97 -27.34
CA SER A 53 -4.84 -9.81 -27.43
C SER A 53 -4.16 -10.07 -26.09
N HIS A 54 -3.44 -11.19 -25.99
CA HIS A 54 -2.52 -11.46 -24.89
C HIS A 54 -1.22 -10.69 -25.14
N TYR A 55 -0.91 -9.71 -24.30
CA TYR A 55 0.43 -9.12 -24.30
C TYR A 55 1.40 -10.17 -23.77
N ARG A 56 2.35 -10.58 -24.62
CA ARG A 56 3.38 -11.53 -24.24
C ARG A 56 4.64 -10.76 -23.87
N PHE A 57 5.04 -10.86 -22.61
CA PHE A 57 6.30 -10.28 -22.15
C PHE A 57 7.47 -10.95 -22.84
N THR A 58 8.37 -10.15 -23.39
CA THR A 58 9.68 -10.59 -23.86
C THR A 58 10.66 -10.72 -22.69
N ASP A 59 11.77 -11.41 -22.89
CA ASP A 59 12.83 -11.48 -21.87
C ASP A 59 13.38 -10.08 -21.52
N ALA A 60 13.39 -9.17 -22.48
CA ALA A 60 13.76 -7.77 -22.27
C ALA A 60 12.76 -7.08 -21.34
N ASP A 61 11.46 -7.31 -21.54
CA ASP A 61 10.41 -6.75 -20.69
C ASP A 61 10.51 -7.28 -19.25
N VAL A 62 10.68 -8.59 -19.08
CA VAL A 62 10.84 -9.20 -17.76
C VAL A 62 12.05 -8.63 -17.04
N LYS A 63 13.16 -8.44 -17.75
CA LYS A 63 14.36 -7.82 -17.19
C LYS A 63 14.12 -6.37 -16.78
N GLU A 64 13.46 -5.59 -17.62
CA GLU A 64 13.15 -4.18 -17.33
C GLU A 64 12.19 -4.05 -16.15
N ILE A 65 11.17 -4.91 -16.06
CA ILE A 65 10.30 -5.02 -14.87
C ILE A 65 11.15 -5.25 -13.62
N GLY A 66 12.10 -6.17 -13.66
CA GLY A 66 13.03 -6.40 -12.54
C GLY A 66 13.87 -5.17 -12.20
N VAL A 67 14.32 -4.40 -13.19
CA VAL A 67 15.04 -3.14 -12.96
C VAL A 67 14.13 -2.10 -12.30
N PHE A 68 12.89 -1.95 -12.78
CA PHE A 68 11.90 -1.06 -12.19
C PHE A 68 11.63 -1.39 -10.71
N TYR A 69 11.42 -2.66 -10.39
CA TYR A 69 11.21 -3.11 -9.01
C TYR A 69 12.37 -2.74 -8.09
N ASN A 70 13.60 -3.06 -8.50
CA ASN A 70 14.80 -2.73 -7.73
C ASN A 70 14.96 -1.22 -7.56
N HIS A 71 14.67 -0.45 -8.60
CA HIS A 71 14.77 1.01 -8.56
C HIS A 71 13.81 1.64 -7.53
N ILE A 72 12.55 1.19 -7.48
CA ILE A 72 11.59 1.66 -6.47
C ILE A 72 12.03 1.28 -5.05
N ASP A 73 12.51 0.04 -4.87
CA ASP A 73 13.00 -0.42 -3.56
C ASP A 73 14.29 0.30 -3.14
N ASP A 74 15.15 0.68 -4.08
CA ASP A 74 16.35 1.48 -3.80
C ASP A 74 15.99 2.87 -3.28
N ILE A 75 15.01 3.56 -3.88
CA ILE A 75 14.49 4.82 -3.34
C ILE A 75 13.88 4.59 -1.95
N GLY A 76 13.12 3.51 -1.77
CA GLY A 76 12.53 3.14 -0.49
C GLY A 76 13.56 2.95 0.62
N ARG A 77 14.73 2.37 0.33
CA ARG A 77 15.81 2.16 1.32
C ARG A 77 16.36 3.47 1.88
N GLU A 78 16.34 4.54 1.10
CA GLU A 78 16.77 5.88 1.53
C GLU A 78 15.64 6.65 2.23
N LEU A 79 14.39 6.20 2.10
CA LEU A 79 13.21 6.89 2.62
C LEU A 79 13.00 6.61 4.12
N ASP A 80 13.06 7.67 4.92
CA ASP A 80 12.49 7.66 6.26
C ASP A 80 10.98 7.94 6.18
N LEU A 81 10.15 6.96 6.56
CA LEU A 81 8.69 7.11 6.56
C LEU A 81 8.20 8.16 7.57
N ALA A 82 8.97 8.42 8.64
CA ALA A 82 8.63 9.45 9.63
C ALA A 82 9.06 10.85 9.19
N ASP A 83 10.10 10.95 8.35
CA ASP A 83 10.56 12.19 7.75
C ASP A 83 10.93 12.02 6.26
N PRO A 84 9.93 11.99 5.36
CA PRO A 84 10.15 11.85 3.93
C PRO A 84 10.98 12.98 3.31
N SER A 85 11.09 14.13 4.00
CA SER A 85 11.83 15.29 3.53
C SER A 85 13.35 15.13 3.66
N ALA A 86 13.82 14.12 4.38
CA ALA A 86 15.23 13.79 4.52
C ALA A 86 15.83 13.07 3.30
N LEU A 87 14.99 12.65 2.33
CA LEU A 87 15.45 12.02 1.10
C LEU A 87 16.33 12.97 0.28
N THR A 88 17.12 12.43 -0.67
CA THR A 88 18.00 13.24 -1.54
C THR A 88 17.23 14.25 -2.40
N ASN A 89 16.05 13.89 -2.93
CA ASN A 89 15.26 14.72 -3.85
C ASN A 89 13.72 14.66 -3.61
N PRO A 90 13.24 14.87 -2.39
CA PRO A 90 11.83 14.65 -2.01
C PRO A 90 10.87 15.55 -2.78
N ALA A 91 11.22 16.83 -2.98
CA ALA A 91 10.36 17.77 -3.69
C ALA A 91 10.15 17.39 -5.16
N GLU A 92 11.17 16.83 -5.82
CA GLU A 92 11.05 16.36 -7.19
C GLU A 92 10.14 15.12 -7.27
N LEU A 93 10.35 14.15 -6.38
CA LEU A 93 9.55 12.92 -6.34
C LEU A 93 8.10 13.18 -5.94
N ASP A 94 7.83 14.19 -5.13
CA ASP A 94 6.45 14.55 -4.77
C ASP A 94 5.75 15.36 -5.87
N THR A 95 6.52 16.05 -6.72
CA THR A 95 5.98 16.83 -7.84
C THR A 95 5.66 15.93 -9.04
N LEU A 96 6.50 14.96 -9.34
CA LEU A 96 6.29 14.06 -10.48
C LEU A 96 5.23 13.02 -10.16
N THR A 97 4.36 12.75 -11.14
CA THR A 97 3.51 11.56 -11.08
C THR A 97 4.34 10.30 -11.34
N GLN A 98 3.87 9.15 -10.85
CA GLN A 98 4.54 7.88 -11.08
C GLN A 98 4.72 7.57 -12.58
N GLY A 99 3.72 7.89 -13.41
CA GLY A 99 3.79 7.72 -14.86
C GLY A 99 4.82 8.64 -15.53
N GLU A 100 4.87 9.92 -15.15
CA GLU A 100 5.88 10.87 -15.66
C GLU A 100 7.29 10.46 -15.25
N TYR A 101 7.45 10.00 -14.01
CA TYR A 101 8.73 9.53 -13.51
C TYR A 101 9.23 8.29 -14.26
N CYS A 102 8.33 7.34 -14.57
CA CYS A 102 8.69 6.17 -15.37
C CYS A 102 9.14 6.58 -16.77
N ASN A 103 8.39 7.47 -17.43
CA ASN A 103 8.74 7.99 -18.74
C ASN A 103 10.09 8.72 -18.74
N LYS A 104 10.40 9.46 -17.67
CA LYS A 104 11.67 10.18 -17.51
C LYS A 104 12.85 9.24 -17.26
N THR A 105 12.64 8.18 -16.49
CA THR A 105 13.72 7.30 -15.98
C THR A 105 14.01 6.12 -16.90
N PHE A 106 12.96 5.50 -17.44
CA PHE A 106 13.04 4.29 -18.26
C PHE A 106 12.76 4.55 -19.75
N GLY A 107 12.29 5.75 -20.09
CA GLY A 107 11.94 6.15 -21.45
C GLY A 107 10.44 6.03 -21.73
N ARG A 108 10.02 6.72 -22.79
CA ARG A 108 8.64 6.62 -23.31
C ARG A 108 8.42 5.23 -23.89
N ASP A 109 7.21 4.70 -23.68
CA ASP A 109 6.80 3.35 -24.09
C ASP A 109 7.54 2.20 -23.38
N SER A 110 8.21 2.50 -22.27
CA SER A 110 8.84 1.51 -21.39
C SER A 110 7.80 0.59 -20.74
N ILE A 111 8.13 -0.70 -20.59
CA ILE A 111 7.25 -1.63 -19.86
C ILE A 111 7.18 -1.24 -18.38
N ALA A 112 8.18 -0.50 -17.86
CA ALA A 112 8.15 0.10 -16.54
C ALA A 112 6.92 1.00 -16.31
N ALA A 113 6.55 1.85 -17.28
CA ALA A 113 5.38 2.72 -17.15
C ALA A 113 4.06 1.93 -17.08
N VAL A 114 3.94 0.87 -17.88
CA VAL A 114 2.78 -0.03 -17.85
C VAL A 114 2.70 -0.78 -16.52
N THR A 115 3.85 -1.27 -16.06
CA THR A 115 3.99 -1.99 -14.79
C THR A 115 3.63 -1.08 -13.62
N ALA A 116 4.12 0.15 -13.61
CA ALA A 116 3.77 1.14 -12.60
C ALA A 116 2.27 1.38 -12.57
N ASN A 117 1.61 1.51 -13.72
CA ASN A 117 0.17 1.71 -13.79
C ASN A 117 -0.61 0.51 -13.24
N ALA A 118 -0.18 -0.72 -13.52
CA ALA A 118 -0.78 -1.91 -12.95
C ALA A 118 -0.63 -1.96 -11.42
N LEU A 119 0.54 -1.56 -10.93
CA LEU A 119 0.90 -1.57 -9.51
C LEU A 119 0.32 -0.40 -8.72
N THR A 120 -0.15 0.68 -9.36
CA THR A 120 -0.97 1.69 -8.70
C THR A 120 -2.43 1.27 -8.70
N ARG A 121 -2.95 0.71 -9.80
CA ARG A 121 -4.35 0.31 -9.91
C ARG A 121 -4.71 -0.83 -8.97
N ALA A 122 -3.87 -1.86 -8.88
CA ALA A 122 -4.18 -3.05 -8.09
C ALA A 122 -4.35 -2.76 -6.59
N PRO A 123 -3.41 -2.09 -5.90
CA PRO A 123 -3.54 -1.81 -4.47
C PRO A 123 -4.27 -0.51 -4.14
N LEU A 124 -4.19 0.52 -5.00
CA LEU A 124 -4.68 1.87 -4.66
C LEU A 124 -5.90 2.31 -5.49
N GLY A 125 -6.28 1.54 -6.52
CA GLY A 125 -7.45 1.83 -7.35
C GLY A 125 -7.32 3.11 -8.20
N THR A 126 -6.10 3.56 -8.47
CA THR A 126 -5.80 4.83 -9.16
C THR A 126 -4.72 4.64 -10.23
N GLU A 127 -4.71 5.52 -11.22
CA GLU A 127 -3.74 5.47 -12.31
C GLU A 127 -2.39 6.08 -11.90
N SER A 128 -1.31 5.61 -12.50
CA SER A 128 0.06 6.11 -12.23
C SER A 128 0.24 7.59 -12.58
N SER A 129 -0.66 8.16 -13.39
CA SER A 129 -0.70 9.60 -13.71
C SER A 129 -1.34 10.47 -12.62
N GLU A 130 -1.87 9.88 -11.55
CA GLU A 130 -2.58 10.60 -10.48
C GLU A 130 -1.82 10.60 -9.15
N LEU A 131 -0.83 9.73 -9.00
CA LEU A 131 -0.08 9.55 -7.75
C LEU A 131 1.32 10.17 -7.84
N SER A 132 1.74 10.88 -6.79
CA SER A 132 3.14 11.30 -6.67
C SER A 132 4.06 10.08 -6.48
N VAL A 133 5.28 10.17 -7.01
CA VAL A 133 6.30 9.11 -6.83
C VAL A 133 6.62 8.94 -5.35
N LEU A 134 6.78 10.06 -4.62
CA LEU A 134 7.10 10.02 -3.20
C LEU A 134 6.03 9.27 -2.41
N PHE A 135 4.76 9.53 -2.69
CA PHE A 135 3.66 8.78 -2.08
C PHE A 135 3.71 7.30 -2.44
N PHE A 136 3.87 6.97 -3.73
CA PHE A 136 3.90 5.58 -4.19
C PHE A 136 5.05 4.78 -3.55
N VAL A 137 6.25 5.35 -3.50
CA VAL A 137 7.41 4.73 -2.84
C VAL A 137 7.15 4.56 -1.34
N GLY A 138 6.63 5.59 -0.66
CA GLY A 138 6.27 5.51 0.76
C GLY A 138 5.24 4.42 1.05
N TYR A 139 4.22 4.31 0.19
CA TYR A 139 3.22 3.25 0.27
C TYR A 139 3.87 1.85 0.14
N CYS A 140 4.69 1.64 -0.89
CA CYS A 140 5.39 0.37 -1.09
C CYS A 140 6.32 0.03 0.07
N TRP A 141 7.07 1.02 0.57
CA TRP A 141 8.03 0.83 1.64
C TRP A 141 7.37 0.56 2.99
N SER A 142 6.20 1.13 3.25
CA SER A 142 5.38 0.77 4.42
C SER A 142 4.98 -0.71 4.44
N GLY A 143 4.89 -1.34 3.25
CA GLY A 143 4.67 -2.77 3.04
C GLY A 143 5.94 -3.63 3.00
N CYS A 144 7.08 -3.11 3.50
CA CYS A 144 8.41 -3.75 3.42
C CYS A 144 8.97 -3.88 1.98
N GLY A 145 8.64 -2.91 1.12
CA GLY A 145 9.13 -2.83 -0.26
C GLY A 145 8.16 -3.41 -1.27
N LEU A 146 8.34 -3.01 -2.52
CA LEU A 146 7.46 -3.37 -3.63
C LEU A 146 7.48 -4.88 -3.91
N HIS A 147 8.65 -5.52 -3.81
CA HIS A 147 8.76 -6.98 -3.93
C HIS A 147 7.93 -7.72 -2.87
N SER A 148 8.00 -7.27 -1.61
CA SER A 148 7.27 -7.90 -0.51
C SER A 148 5.76 -7.68 -0.71
N LEU A 149 5.35 -6.47 -1.08
CA LEU A 149 3.96 -6.09 -1.23
C LEU A 149 3.22 -6.93 -2.29
N THR A 150 3.87 -7.22 -3.42
CA THR A 150 3.24 -7.90 -4.56
C THR A 150 3.45 -9.42 -4.58
N SER A 151 4.35 -9.94 -3.75
CA SER A 151 4.68 -11.37 -3.74
C SER A 151 3.58 -12.23 -3.09
N ASP A 152 3.23 -13.32 -3.77
CA ASP A 152 2.40 -14.43 -3.27
C ASP A 152 3.24 -15.57 -2.66
N GLY A 153 4.56 -15.50 -2.81
CA GLY A 153 5.51 -16.43 -2.23
C GLY A 153 5.61 -16.29 -0.71
N ARG A 154 6.18 -17.29 -0.04
CA ARG A 154 6.32 -17.29 1.42
C ARG A 154 6.96 -15.99 1.95
N GLY A 155 6.24 -15.28 2.82
CA GLY A 155 6.70 -14.03 3.42
C GLY A 155 6.32 -12.78 2.63
N GLY A 156 5.70 -12.93 1.46
CA GLY A 156 5.08 -11.84 0.71
C GLY A 156 3.70 -11.46 1.24
N GLY A 157 3.25 -10.26 0.85
CA GLY A 157 1.97 -9.67 1.27
C GLY A 157 0.75 -10.46 0.82
N GLN A 158 0.86 -11.26 -0.24
CA GLN A 158 -0.22 -12.09 -0.79
C GLN A 158 -0.10 -13.58 -0.39
N SER A 159 0.83 -13.92 0.52
CA SER A 159 1.17 -15.30 0.85
C SER A 159 0.17 -16.01 1.76
N LEU A 160 -0.66 -15.25 2.48
CA LEU A 160 -1.67 -15.78 3.39
C LEU A 160 -3.07 -15.45 2.89
N ARG A 161 -4.00 -16.38 3.10
CA ARG A 161 -5.43 -16.17 2.86
C ARG A 161 -6.19 -16.60 4.11
N ALA A 162 -7.13 -15.77 4.54
CA ALA A 162 -8.03 -16.16 5.61
C ALA A 162 -8.84 -17.39 5.16
N ARG A 163 -9.02 -18.36 6.06
CA ARG A 163 -9.91 -19.52 5.80
C ARG A 163 -11.38 -19.14 5.90
N GLN A 164 -11.66 -18.06 6.61
CA GLN A 164 -12.98 -17.48 6.82
C GLN A 164 -12.99 -16.12 6.14
N ASP A 165 -14.18 -15.63 5.81
CA ASP A 165 -14.33 -14.29 5.23
C ASP A 165 -13.90 -13.22 6.25
N ASP A 166 -13.10 -12.25 5.83
CA ASP A 166 -12.61 -11.16 6.71
C ASP A 166 -13.76 -10.35 7.33
N LEU A 167 -14.90 -10.27 6.65
CA LEU A 167 -16.12 -9.65 7.18
C LEU A 167 -16.65 -10.40 8.40
N GLN A 168 -16.58 -11.74 8.39
CA GLN A 168 -17.03 -12.56 9.51
C GLN A 168 -16.10 -12.36 10.71
N VAL A 169 -14.79 -12.29 10.50
CA VAL A 169 -13.81 -11.98 11.56
C VAL A 169 -14.14 -10.64 12.23
N THR A 170 -14.46 -9.62 11.43
CA THR A 170 -14.83 -8.29 11.95
C THR A 170 -16.13 -8.35 12.77
N ARG A 171 -17.15 -9.07 12.29
CA ARG A 171 -18.43 -9.24 12.99
C ARG A 171 -18.25 -9.95 14.32
N ASP A 172 -17.56 -11.09 14.33
CA ASP A 172 -17.30 -11.87 15.54
C ASP A 172 -16.57 -11.03 16.59
N ARG A 173 -15.62 -10.19 16.15
CA ARG A 173 -14.89 -9.28 17.03
C ARG A 173 -15.79 -8.19 17.61
N ALA A 174 -16.65 -7.60 16.80
CA ALA A 174 -17.61 -6.59 17.23
C ALA A 174 -18.59 -7.17 18.26
N GLU A 175 -19.16 -8.35 17.99
CA GLU A 175 -20.07 -9.05 18.91
C GLU A 175 -19.41 -9.36 20.26
N ALA A 176 -18.16 -9.82 20.24
CA ALA A 176 -17.39 -10.10 21.45
C ALA A 176 -17.12 -8.85 22.31
N TRP A 177 -17.02 -7.66 21.71
CA TRP A 177 -16.73 -6.41 22.42
C TRP A 177 -17.98 -5.67 22.88
N CYS A 178 -18.99 -5.59 22.03
CA CYS A 178 -20.14 -4.70 22.20
C CYS A 178 -21.44 -5.45 22.54
N GLY A 179 -21.44 -6.79 22.53
CA GLY A 179 -22.63 -7.61 22.76
C GLY A 179 -23.78 -7.26 21.80
N ALA A 180 -25.03 -7.27 22.30
CA ALA A 180 -26.25 -7.00 21.52
C ALA A 180 -26.38 -5.57 20.97
N THR A 181 -25.42 -4.69 21.25
CA THR A 181 -25.48 -3.27 20.85
C THR A 181 -24.88 -3.01 19.47
N VAL A 182 -24.12 -3.94 18.90
CA VAL A 182 -23.42 -3.77 17.60
C VAL A 182 -24.39 -3.33 16.51
N ASP A 183 -25.53 -4.01 16.36
CA ASP A 183 -26.50 -3.71 15.31
C ASP A 183 -27.13 -2.33 15.44
N THR A 184 -27.23 -1.80 16.67
CA THR A 184 -27.74 -0.45 16.93
C THR A 184 -26.72 0.61 16.51
N TRP A 185 -25.42 0.35 16.69
CA TRP A 185 -24.33 1.24 16.32
C TRP A 185 -23.93 1.15 14.85
N LEU A 186 -24.05 -0.03 14.22
CA LEU A 186 -23.68 -0.26 12.82
C LEU A 186 -24.46 0.62 11.83
N GLN A 187 -25.67 1.06 12.22
CA GLN A 187 -26.52 1.90 11.38
C GLN A 187 -26.30 3.40 11.63
N ASP A 188 -25.56 3.78 12.67
CA ASP A 188 -25.41 5.18 13.06
C ASP A 188 -24.16 5.80 12.44
N LEU A 189 -24.38 6.69 11.48
CA LEU A 189 -23.29 7.44 10.85
C LEU A 189 -22.93 8.64 11.72
N LEU A 190 -21.72 8.63 12.27
CA LEU A 190 -21.17 9.77 12.98
C LEU A 190 -21.10 11.00 12.05
N ARG A 191 -21.78 12.08 12.43
CA ARG A 191 -21.77 13.34 11.66
C ARG A 191 -20.90 14.42 12.29
N ARG A 192 -20.82 14.44 13.62
CA ARG A 192 -20.22 15.57 14.33
C ARG A 192 -19.47 15.14 15.58
N ILE A 193 -18.30 15.73 15.73
CA ILE A 193 -17.48 15.65 16.94
C ILE A 193 -17.42 17.05 17.54
N ARG A 194 -17.78 17.18 18.82
CA ARG A 194 -17.71 18.46 19.55
C ARG A 194 -16.88 18.31 20.82
N LYS A 195 -15.78 19.05 20.91
CA LYS A 195 -15.04 19.21 22.17
C LYS A 195 -15.68 20.32 23.00
N VAL A 196 -16.11 20.01 24.21
CA VAL A 196 -16.62 20.99 25.19
C VAL A 196 -15.88 20.75 26.51
N HIS A 197 -15.09 21.74 26.93
CA HIS A 197 -14.16 21.61 28.07
C HIS A 197 -13.22 20.39 27.93
N ARG A 198 -13.28 19.45 28.88
CA ARG A 198 -12.46 18.22 28.93
C ARG A 198 -13.17 17.01 28.31
N HIS A 199 -14.32 17.21 27.67
CA HIS A 199 -15.13 16.13 27.13
C HIS A 199 -15.32 16.27 25.63
N LEU A 200 -15.39 15.13 24.97
CA LEU A 200 -15.73 14.99 23.56
C LEU A 200 -17.16 14.45 23.48
N TYR A 201 -17.95 15.06 22.61
CA TYR A 201 -19.32 14.68 22.35
C TYR A 201 -19.42 14.22 20.90
N LEU A 202 -19.83 12.97 20.72
CA LEU A 202 -20.08 12.35 19.43
C LEU A 202 -21.57 12.47 19.12
N HIS A 203 -21.88 12.84 17.88
CA HIS A 203 -23.25 13.01 17.40
C HIS A 203 -23.47 12.16 16.16
N GLY A 204 -24.34 11.17 16.31
CA GLY A 204 -24.87 10.33 15.24
C GLY A 204 -26.06 10.96 14.53
N ASN A 205 -26.67 10.17 13.64
CA ASN A 205 -27.96 10.49 13.04
C ASN A 205 -29.10 10.19 13.99
N ASP A 206 -29.08 9.00 14.59
CA ASP A 206 -30.24 8.41 15.24
C ASP A 206 -29.98 8.03 16.70
N LEU A 207 -28.72 8.12 17.15
CA LEU A 207 -28.33 7.78 18.51
C LEU A 207 -28.11 9.01 19.41
N PRO A 208 -28.41 8.88 20.73
CA PRO A 208 -28.21 9.94 21.69
C PRO A 208 -26.72 10.30 21.85
N PHE A 209 -26.47 11.53 22.30
CA PHE A 209 -25.12 12.07 22.50
C PHE A 209 -24.23 11.12 23.31
N GLN A 210 -23.09 10.79 22.72
CA GLN A 210 -22.06 9.95 23.31
C GLN A 210 -20.98 10.87 23.91
N LYS A 211 -20.69 10.71 25.21
CA LYS A 211 -19.70 11.52 25.93
C LYS A 211 -18.45 10.71 26.21
N GLY A 212 -17.31 11.15 25.66
CA GLY A 212 -16.00 10.53 25.84
C GLY A 212 -14.94 11.51 26.35
N HIS A 213 -13.76 10.97 26.68
CA HIS A 213 -12.56 11.75 27.04
C HIS A 213 -11.53 11.79 25.90
N SER A 214 -11.56 10.77 25.04
CA SER A 214 -10.72 10.61 23.85
C SER A 214 -11.55 10.04 22.71
N ILE A 215 -11.12 10.29 21.48
CA ILE A 215 -11.67 9.68 20.26
C ILE A 215 -10.50 9.10 19.49
N MET A 216 -10.71 7.92 18.94
CA MET A 216 -9.86 7.28 17.94
C MET A 216 -10.67 7.27 16.65
N SER A 217 -10.16 7.90 15.59
CA SER A 217 -10.74 7.75 14.26
C SER A 217 -9.98 6.66 13.54
N ASP A 218 -10.71 5.65 13.09
CA ASP A 218 -10.20 4.57 12.24
C ASP A 218 -10.75 4.69 10.81
N ALA A 219 -11.37 5.82 10.47
CA ALA A 219 -11.94 6.10 9.16
C ALA A 219 -10.88 6.68 8.21
N ASP A 220 -11.11 6.52 6.90
CA ASP A 220 -10.27 7.17 5.90
C ASP A 220 -10.39 8.71 5.95
N VAL A 221 -9.31 9.41 5.58
CA VAL A 221 -9.24 10.88 5.61
C VAL A 221 -10.39 11.54 4.85
N GLN A 222 -10.87 10.95 3.74
CA GLN A 222 -12.01 11.50 3.00
C GLN A 222 -13.31 11.44 3.80
N GLN A 223 -13.51 10.38 4.58
CA GLN A 223 -14.66 10.25 5.46
C GLN A 223 -14.53 11.21 6.66
N ASP A 224 -13.33 11.34 7.22
CA ASP A 224 -13.05 12.29 8.31
C ASP A 224 -13.31 13.75 7.92
N ARG A 225 -13.04 14.14 6.67
CA ARG A 225 -13.33 15.50 6.16
C ARG A 225 -14.81 15.84 6.16
N THR A 226 -15.70 14.85 6.16
CA THR A 226 -17.15 15.08 6.26
C THR A 226 -17.59 15.41 7.69
N LEU A 227 -16.73 15.14 8.69
CA LEU A 227 -16.99 15.49 10.08
C LEU A 227 -16.86 17.00 10.28
N THR A 228 -17.94 17.63 10.71
CA THR A 228 -17.94 19.08 10.90
C THR A 228 -17.33 19.44 12.26
N PHE A 229 -16.10 19.95 12.26
CA PHE A 229 -15.52 20.60 13.43
C PHE A 229 -16.03 22.05 13.50
N PRO A 230 -16.61 22.51 14.63
CA PRO A 230 -16.94 23.93 14.74
C PRO A 230 -15.66 24.76 14.65
N ALA A 231 -15.71 25.87 13.90
CA ALA A 231 -14.63 26.84 13.79
C ALA A 231 -14.12 27.22 15.19
N ARG A 232 -12.80 27.32 15.35
CA ARG A 232 -12.19 27.83 16.59
C ARG A 232 -12.80 29.19 16.88
N HIS A 233 -13.63 29.28 17.91
CA HIS A 233 -13.92 30.58 18.51
C HIS A 233 -12.63 31.06 19.16
N GLU A 234 -11.91 31.95 18.47
CA GLU A 234 -10.94 32.82 19.09
C GLU A 234 -11.68 33.63 20.15
N HIS A 235 -11.57 33.20 21.42
CA HIS A 235 -11.92 34.04 22.54
C HIS A 235 -10.94 35.22 22.54
N LYS A 236 -11.35 36.35 21.95
CA LYS A 236 -10.78 37.64 22.29
C LYS A 236 -11.07 37.88 23.76
N ILE A 237 -10.03 37.70 24.58
CA ILE A 237 -10.01 38.21 25.94
C ILE A 237 -9.95 39.75 25.80
N VAL A 238 -11.01 40.43 26.24
CA VAL A 238 -11.01 41.86 26.55
C VAL A 238 -11.16 41.98 28.05
#